data_AF-A0A9D5ZHJ0-F1
#
_entry.id   AF-A0A9D5ZHJ0-F1
#
_cell.length_a   1.000
_cell.length_b   1.000
_cell.length_c   1.000
_cell.angle_alpha   90.00
_cell.angle_beta   90.00
_cell.angle_gamma   90.00
#
_symmetry.space_group_name_H-M   'P 1'
#
loop_
_entity.id
_entity.type
_entity.pdbx_description
1 polymer ?
#
loop_
_entity_poly.entity_id
_entity_poly.type
_entity_poly.pdbx_seq_one_letter_code
_entity_poly.pdbx_strand_id
1 'polypeptide(L)' 'MTKTQNAFRYSFARVGRLAAPMALLLALTLAVPAPAFARGAPDSFAELADKLLPAVVNVSTTQVVQGREQGLPDMPQF' A
#
# COMPACT_ATOMS: atom_id res chain seq x y z
N MET A 1 10.00 -28.29 68.06
CA MET A 1 10.41 -26.91 67.77
C MET A 1 11.00 -26.85 66.36
N THR A 2 10.41 -25.97 65.56
CA THR A 2 10.47 -25.73 64.11
C THR A 2 11.88 -25.33 63.61
N LYS A 3 12.44 -26.05 62.63
CA LYS A 3 13.58 -25.55 61.85
C LYS A 3 13.71 -26.16 60.44
N THR A 4 12.65 -26.10 59.63
CA THR A 4 12.72 -26.59 58.23
C THR A 4 11.95 -25.73 57.21
N GLN A 5 11.58 -24.48 57.54
CA GLN A 5 10.82 -23.60 56.62
C GLN A 5 11.67 -22.68 55.73
N ASN A 6 13.00 -22.68 55.84
CA ASN A 6 13.84 -21.71 55.10
C ASN A 6 14.35 -22.16 53.72
N ALA A 7 14.11 -23.40 53.29
CA ALA A 7 14.58 -23.88 51.97
C ALA A 7 13.64 -23.51 50.81
N PHE A 8 12.37 -23.22 51.09
CA PHE A 8 11.35 -23.01 50.05
C PHE A 8 11.46 -21.65 49.33
N ARG A 9 12.09 -20.65 49.97
CA ARG A 9 12.23 -19.29 49.40
C ARG A 9 13.28 -19.20 48.29
N TYR A 10 14.12 -20.22 48.09
CA TYR A 10 15.19 -20.19 47.09
C TYR A 10 14.81 -20.82 45.74
N SER A 11 13.69 -21.54 45.65
CA SER A 11 13.30 -22.22 44.40
C SER A 11 12.56 -21.30 43.43
N PHE A 12 11.79 -20.32 43.93
CA PHE A 12 11.05 -19.36 43.10
C PHE A 12 11.94 -18.23 42.53
N ALA A 13 12.99 -17.83 43.26
CA ALA A 13 13.86 -16.74 42.83
C ALA A 13 14.84 -17.11 41.70
N ARG A 14 15.14 -18.40 41.52
CA ARG A 14 16.07 -18.87 40.45
C ARG A 14 15.39 -18.92 39.08
N VAL A 15 14.11 -19.30 39.03
CA VAL A 15 13.31 -19.30 37.79
C VAL A 15 13.07 -17.88 37.29
N GLY A 16 12.82 -16.91 38.19
CA GLY A 16 12.66 -15.50 37.83
C GLY A 16 13.94 -14.82 37.31
N ARG A 17 15.13 -15.23 37.77
CA ARG A 17 16.42 -14.65 37.34
C ARG A 17 16.82 -15.02 35.91
N LEU A 18 16.35 -16.16 35.40
CA LEU A 18 16.57 -16.59 34.01
C LEU A 18 15.43 -16.19 33.07
N ALA A 19 14.26 -15.84 33.62
CA ALA A 19 13.10 -15.40 32.82
C ALA A 19 13.35 -14.07 32.11
N ALA A 20 13.99 -13.10 32.76
CA ALA A 20 14.30 -11.79 32.17
C ALA A 20 15.27 -11.87 30.97
N PRO A 21 16.45 -12.54 31.05
CA PRO A 21 17.32 -12.69 29.89
C PRO A 21 16.69 -13.57 28.79
N MET A 22 15.88 -14.58 29.14
CA MET A 22 15.15 -15.38 28.17
C MET A 22 14.10 -14.56 27.41
N ALA A 23 13.32 -13.75 28.12
CA ALA A 23 12.34 -12.84 27.52
C ALA A 23 13.01 -11.78 26.65
N LEU A 24 14.17 -11.28 27.06
CA LEU A 24 14.97 -10.34 26.26
C LEU A 24 15.50 -11.01 24.98
N LEU A 25 16.02 -12.23 25.07
CA LEU A 25 16.46 -13.00 23.89
C LEU A 25 15.29 -13.27 22.94
N LEU A 26 14.13 -13.66 23.46
CA LEU A 26 12.92 -13.86 22.65
C LEU A 26 12.43 -12.56 22.01
N ALA A 27 12.44 -11.45 22.74
CA ALA A 27 12.09 -10.14 22.19
C ALA A 27 13.07 -9.73 21.08
N LEU A 28 14.37 -10.00 21.26
CA LEU A 28 15.40 -9.69 20.28
C LEU A 28 15.28 -10.55 19.01
N THR A 29 14.90 -11.83 19.12
CA THR A 29 14.69 -12.68 17.94
C THR A 29 13.43 -12.27 17.16
N LEU A 30 12.37 -11.86 17.85
CA LEU A 30 11.13 -11.37 17.22
C LEU A 30 11.26 -9.95 16.64
N ALA A 31 12.22 -9.16 17.13
CA ALA A 31 12.49 -7.81 16.63
C ALA A 31 13.24 -7.79 15.29
N VAL A 32 13.73 -8.94 14.80
CA VAL A 32 14.39 -9.00 13.50
C VAL A 32 13.34 -8.90 12.39
N PRO A 33 13.35 -7.83 11.57
CA PRO A 33 12.39 -7.71 10.47
C PRO A 33 12.61 -8.84 9.46
N ALA A 34 11.54 -9.55 9.13
CA ALA A 34 11.58 -10.55 8.08
C ALA A 34 11.81 -9.87 6.70
N PRO A 35 12.56 -10.50 5.79
CA PRO A 35 12.72 -9.98 4.44
C PRO A 35 11.36 -9.91 3.73
N ALA A 36 11.01 -8.72 3.23
CA ALA A 36 9.83 -8.52 2.40
C ALA A 36 10.18 -8.78 0.94
N PHE A 37 9.56 -9.79 0.33
CA PHE A 37 9.71 -10.06 -1.10
C PHE A 37 8.74 -9.20 -1.91
N ALA A 38 9.25 -8.14 -2.55
CA ALA A 38 8.47 -7.41 -3.54
C ALA A 38 8.19 -8.32 -4.73
N ARG A 39 6.94 -8.38 -5.18
CA ARG A 39 6.64 -9.06 -6.44
C ARG A 39 7.16 -8.19 -7.58
N GLY A 40 7.95 -8.77 -8.47
CA GLY A 40 8.39 -8.10 -9.69
C GLY A 40 7.22 -7.66 -10.54
N ALA A 41 7.45 -6.69 -11.42
CA ALA A 41 6.50 -6.36 -12.47
C ALA A 41 6.28 -7.59 -13.37
N PRO A 42 5.07 -7.78 -13.93
CA PRO A 42 4.85 -8.80 -14.95
C PRO A 42 5.69 -8.50 -16.20
N ASP A 43 6.00 -9.54 -16.98
CA ASP A 43 6.81 -9.41 -18.19
C ASP A 43 6.18 -8.47 -19.25
N SER A 44 4.84 -8.35 -19.25
CA SER A 44 4.12 -7.43 -20.15
C SER A 44 2.67 -7.20 -19.72
N PHE A 45 2.09 -6.11 -20.23
CA PHE A 45 0.65 -5.80 -20.18
C PHE A 45 -0.09 -6.14 -21.48
N ALA A 46 0.54 -6.91 -22.39
CA ALA A 46 -0.01 -7.23 -23.71
C ALA A 46 -1.43 -7.80 -23.66
N GLU A 47 -1.72 -8.70 -22.72
CA GLU A 47 -3.05 -9.31 -22.55
C GLU A 47 -4.13 -8.26 -22.21
N LEU A 48 -3.77 -7.28 -21.37
CA LEU A 48 -4.67 -6.20 -21.00
C LEU A 48 -4.84 -5.19 -22.13
N ALA A 49 -3.77 -4.93 -22.88
CA ALA A 49 -3.83 -4.09 -24.08
C ALA A 49 -4.75 -4.72 -25.13
N ASP A 50 -4.60 -6.00 -25.46
CA ASP A 50 -5.44 -6.70 -26.44
C ASP A 50 -6.93 -6.63 -26.08
N LYS A 51 -7.26 -6.73 -24.79
CA LYS A 51 -8.64 -6.58 -24.30
C LYS A 51 -9.19 -5.16 -24.41
N LEU A 52 -8.35 -4.14 -24.27
CA LEU A 52 -8.77 -2.75 -24.14
C LEU A 52 -8.62 -1.92 -25.43
N LEU A 53 -7.76 -2.36 -26.37
CA LEU A 53 -7.58 -1.72 -27.66
C LEU A 53 -8.90 -1.54 -28.45
N PRO A 54 -9.85 -2.50 -28.45
CA PRO A 54 -11.13 -2.33 -29.15
C PRO A 54 -12.02 -1.21 -28.58
N ALA A 55 -11.78 -0.79 -27.33
CA ALA A 55 -12.55 0.27 -26.69
C ALA A 55 -12.07 1.69 -27.07
N VAL A 56 -10.94 1.81 -27.76
CA VAL A 56 -10.35 3.11 -28.11
C VAL A 56 -10.75 3.49 -29.54
N VAL A 57 -11.56 4.53 -29.67
CA VAL A 57 -12.00 5.08 -30.96
C VAL A 57 -11.44 6.48 -31.17
N ASN A 58 -11.11 6.82 -32.42
CA ASN A 58 -10.74 8.19 -32.78
C ASN A 58 -12.00 9.04 -32.97
N VAL A 59 -12.13 10.13 -32.21
CA VAL A 59 -13.24 11.09 -32.31
C VAL A 59 -12.67 12.46 -32.63
N SER A 60 -13.12 13.04 -33.74
CA SER A 60 -12.74 14.38 -34.19
C SER A 60 -14.00 15.13 -34.63
N THR A 61 -14.13 16.40 -34.27
CA THR A 61 -15.22 17.28 -34.72
C THR A 61 -14.65 18.55 -35.34
N THR A 62 -15.31 19.07 -36.36
CA THR A 62 -14.93 20.33 -37.02
C THR A 62 -16.13 21.26 -37.05
N GLN A 63 -15.98 22.50 -36.57
CA GLN A 63 -17.01 23.52 -36.70
C GLN A 63 -16.84 24.28 -38.02
N VAL A 64 -17.86 24.22 -38.87
CA VAL A 64 -17.96 25.08 -40.04
C VAL A 64 -18.56 26.41 -39.59
N VAL A 65 -17.71 27.43 -39.41
CA VAL A 65 -18.18 28.81 -39.23
C VAL A 65 -18.47 29.36 -40.62
N GLN A 66 -19.76 29.52 -40.95
CA GLN A 66 -20.14 30.30 -42.13
C GLN A 66 -19.78 31.76 -41.84
N GLY A 67 -18.62 32.18 -42.35
CA GLY A 67 -18.28 33.59 -42.45
C GLY A 67 -19.39 34.28 -43.24
N ARG A 68 -19.80 35.45 -42.75
CA ARG A 68 -20.77 36.32 -43.41
C ARG A 68 -20.27 36.67 -44.81
N GLU A 69 -20.65 35.87 -45.81
CA GLU A 69 -20.43 36.18 -47.21
C GLU A 69 -21.52 37.18 -47.63
N GLN A 70 -21.13 38.47 -47.65
CA GLN A 70 -21.62 39.50 -48.56
C GLN A 70 -23.15 39.66 -48.68
N GLY A 71 -23.76 40.37 -47.73
CA GLY A 71 -25.15 40.88 -47.84
C GLY A 71 -25.82 41.10 -46.48
N LEU A 72 -25.72 42.32 -45.95
CA LEU A 72 -26.30 42.79 -44.68
C LEU A 72 -27.81 42.52 -44.55
N PRO A 73 -28.33 42.23 -43.34
CA PRO A 73 -29.50 42.99 -42.84
C PRO A 73 -29.15 43.78 -41.58
N ASP A 74 -29.61 45.04 -41.54
CA ASP A 74 -29.30 46.06 -40.54
C ASP A 74 -29.43 45.56 -39.10
N MET A 75 -28.43 45.88 -38.27
CA MET A 75 -28.55 45.73 -36.83
C MET A 75 -29.24 46.98 -36.25
N PRO A 76 -30.27 46.83 -35.39
CA PRO A 76 -30.91 47.97 -34.76
C PRO A 76 -29.91 48.69 -33.83
N GLN A 77 -29.80 49.99 -34.03
CA GLN A 77 -29.01 50.89 -33.22
C GLN A 77 -29.84 51.23 -31.98
N PHE A 78 -29.30 50.99 -30.78
CA PHE A 78 -29.89 51.42 -29.51
C PHE A 78 -29.37 52.81 -29.13
#